data_AF-A0A2K8GKM2-F1
#
_entry.id   AF-A0A2K8GKM2-F1
#
_cell.length_a   1.000
_cell.length_b   1.000
_cell.length_c   1.000
_cell.angle_alpha   90.00
_cell.angle_beta   90.00
_cell.angle_gamma   90.00
#
_symmetry.space_group_name_H-M   'P 1'
#
loop_
_entity.id
_entity.type
_entity.pdbx_description
1 polymer ?
#
loop_
_entity_poly.entity_id
_entity_poly.type
_entity_poly.pdbx_seq_one_letter_code
_entity_poly.pdbx_strand_id
1 'polypeptide(L)' 'MNSKGLYDLQHAYEIADLTKNGDEKRVENGKKMADVCVKVNDVAVSDGEKGCDRAALILKCTIENAPKFGFKL' A
#
# COMPACT_ATOMS: atom_id res chain seq x y z
N MET A 1 -6.47 6.29 1.17
CA MET A 1 -7.20 5.97 2.42
C MET A 1 -8.67 6.14 2.14
N ASN A 2 -9.54 5.28 2.69
CA ASN A 2 -10.98 5.49 2.59
C ASN A 2 -11.47 6.51 3.65
N SER A 3 -12.76 6.80 3.69
CA SER A 3 -13.36 7.78 4.61
C SER A 3 -13.22 7.44 6.10
N LYS A 4 -12.80 6.21 6.44
CA LYS A 4 -12.54 5.76 7.82
C LYS A 4 -11.05 5.75 8.18
N GLY A 5 -10.20 6.34 7.34
CA GLY A 5 -8.75 6.32 7.55
C GLY A 5 -8.15 4.92 7.46
N LEU A 6 -8.80 3.98 6.77
CA LEU A 6 -8.27 2.65 6.48
C LEU A 6 -7.55 2.65 5.14
N TYR A 7 -6.56 1.78 5.00
CA TYR A 7 -5.93 1.50 3.73
C TYR A 7 -6.97 0.90 2.77
N ASP A 8 -7.15 1.57 1.64
CA ASP A 8 -8.09 1.20 0.60
C ASP A 8 -7.38 0.30 -0.42
N LEU A 9 -7.64 -1.01 -0.33
CA LEU A 9 -6.99 -2.03 -1.16
C LEU A 9 -7.39 -1.90 -2.63
N GLN A 10 -8.66 -1.58 -2.92
CA GLN A 10 -9.11 -1.42 -4.30
C GLN A 10 -8.44 -0.21 -4.94
N HIS A 11 -8.41 0.92 -4.23
CA HIS A 11 -7.71 2.10 -4.72
C HIS A 11 -6.21 1.85 -4.88
N ALA A 12 -5.59 1.06 -4.00
CA ALA A 12 -4.19 0.66 -4.16
C ALA A 12 -3.92 -0.12 -5.47
N TYR A 13 -4.86 -0.97 -5.90
CA TYR A 13 -4.77 -1.66 -7.19
C TYR A 13 -4.89 -0.72 -8.38
N GLU A 14 -5.74 0.30 -8.27
CA GLU A 14 -5.85 1.36 -9.29
C GLU A 14 -4.53 2.13 -9.38
N ILE A 15 -3.91 2.48 -8.25
CA ILE A 15 -2.59 3.13 -8.23
C ILE A 15 -1.52 2.21 -8.86
N ALA A 16 -1.56 0.90 -8.62
CA ALA A 16 -0.62 -0.03 -9.24
C ALA A 16 -0.75 -0.05 -10.78
N ASP A 17 -1.98 0.03 -11.31
CA ASP A 17 -2.21 0.12 -12.76
C ASP A 17 -1.79 1.49 -13.32
N LEU A 18 -2.15 2.59 -12.64
CA LEU A 18 -1.78 3.95 -13.06
C LEU A 18 -0.27 4.19 -13.08
N THR A 19 0.48 3.52 -12.20
CA THR A 19 1.93 3.68 -12.05
C THR A 19 2.73 2.61 -12.78
N LYS A 20 2.09 1.82 -13.65
CA LYS A 20 2.73 0.69 -14.31
C LYS A 20 3.79 1.05 -15.34
N ASN A 21 3.72 2.23 -15.93
CA ASN A 21 4.68 2.71 -16.93
C ASN A 21 4.93 1.71 -18.08
N GLY A 22 3.88 1.01 -18.54
CA GLY A 22 3.96 -0.02 -19.57
C GLY A 22 4.45 -1.39 -19.11
N ASP A 23 4.72 -1.58 -17.81
CA ASP A 23 5.20 -2.83 -17.22
C ASP A 23 4.07 -3.56 -16.47
N GLU A 24 3.50 -4.59 -17.10
CA GLU A 24 2.45 -5.42 -16.48
C GLU A 24 2.97 -6.23 -15.28
N LYS A 25 4.27 -6.56 -15.24
CA LYS A 25 4.91 -7.20 -14.07
C LYS A 25 4.90 -6.24 -12.88
N ARG A 26 5.09 -4.95 -13.14
CA ARG A 26 5.01 -3.90 -12.11
C ARG A 26 3.61 -3.81 -11.50
N VAL A 27 2.56 -4.00 -12.30
CA VAL A 27 1.16 -4.08 -11.79
C VAL A 27 1.01 -5.27 -10.86
N GLU A 28 1.42 -6.46 -11.29
CA GLU A 28 1.35 -7.69 -10.49
C GLU A 28 2.06 -7.52 -9.14
N ASN A 29 3.28 -6.97 -9.18
CA ASN A 29 4.09 -6.72 -7.99
C ASN A 29 3.48 -5.63 -7.09
N GLY A 30 2.88 -4.59 -7.67
CA GLY A 30 2.17 -3.54 -6.93
C GLY A 30 0.93 -4.06 -6.22
N LYS A 31 0.16 -4.96 -6.86
CA LYS A 31 -0.99 -5.62 -6.23
C LYS A 31 -0.57 -6.52 -5.08
N LYS A 32 0.47 -7.36 -5.27
CA LYS A 32 1.04 -8.19 -4.19
C LYS A 32 1.56 -7.36 -3.01
N MET A 33 2.15 -6.20 -3.29
CA MET A 33 2.56 -5.26 -2.24
C MET A 33 1.35 -4.78 -1.43
N ALA A 34 0.28 -4.36 -2.11
CA ALA A 34 -0.93 -3.89 -1.45
C ALA A 34 -1.60 -5.00 -0.61
N ASP A 35 -1.67 -6.22 -1.13
CA ASP A 35 -2.15 -7.41 -0.39
C ASP A 35 -1.39 -7.63 0.92
N VAL A 36 -0.05 -7.54 0.87
CA VAL A 36 0.79 -7.72 2.07
C VAL A 36 0.61 -6.57 3.05
N CYS A 37 0.43 -5.35 2.56
CA CYS A 37 0.36 -4.15 3.39
C CYS A 37 -1.05 -3.81 3.88
N VAL A 38 -2.11 -4.45 3.40
CA VAL A 38 -3.48 -4.24 3.91
C VAL A 38 -3.63 -4.53 5.41
N LYS A 39 -2.78 -5.41 5.96
CA LYS A 39 -2.72 -5.75 7.40
C LYS A 39 -2.49 -4.57 8.34
N VAL A 40 -2.03 -3.42 7.82
CA VAL A 40 -1.93 -2.18 8.62
C VAL A 40 -3.30 -1.70 9.13
N ASN A 41 -4.39 -2.16 8.52
CA ASN A 41 -5.76 -1.89 9.01
C ASN A 41 -6.02 -2.53 10.38
N ASP A 42 -5.33 -3.61 10.73
CA ASP A 42 -5.47 -4.32 12.00
C ASP A 42 -4.61 -3.69 13.13
N VAL A 43 -3.79 -2.70 12.80
CA VAL A 43 -2.92 -2.02 13.76
C VAL A 43 -3.69 -0.87 14.43
N ALA A 44 -3.65 -0.82 15.76
CA ALA A 44 -4.18 0.29 16.54
C ALA A 44 -3.37 1.57 16.25
N VAL A 45 -4.07 2.68 16.03
CA VAL A 45 -3.47 3.99 15.71
C VAL A 45 -4.00 5.08 16.62
N SER A 46 -3.26 6.17 16.75
CA SER A 46 -3.57 7.28 17.66
C SER A 46 -4.43 8.37 17.01
N ASP A 47 -4.44 8.44 15.67
CA ASP A 47 -5.13 9.47 14.90
C ASP A 47 -6.53 9.07 14.39
N GLY A 48 -7.01 7.89 14.81
CA GLY A 48 -8.35 7.39 14.54
C GLY A 48 -8.63 7.23 13.04
N GLU A 49 -9.59 8.00 12.54
CA GLU A 49 -10.03 7.98 11.14
C GLU A 49 -9.27 8.97 10.23
N LYS A 50 -8.33 9.76 10.78
CA LYS A 50 -7.50 10.68 9.97
C LYS A 50 -6.59 9.94 8.99
N GLY A 51 -6.11 8.75 9.37
CA GLY A 51 -5.36 7.85 8.51
C GLY A 51 -3.88 8.20 8.28
N CYS A 52 -3.35 9.23 8.94
CA CYS A 52 -1.94 9.61 8.91
C CYS A 52 -1.04 8.51 9.50
N ASP A 53 -1.39 7.95 10.66
CA ASP A 53 -0.58 6.88 11.30
C ASP A 53 -0.55 5.63 10.42
N ARG A 54 -1.71 5.24 9.88
CA ARG A 54 -1.79 4.12 8.92
C ARG A 54 -1.03 4.41 7.64
N ALA A 55 -1.03 5.64 7.14
CA ALA A 55 -0.22 6.01 5.98
C ALA A 55 1.28 5.84 6.24
N ALA A 56 1.76 6.21 7.43
CA ALA A 56 3.15 5.95 7.83
C ALA A 56 3.45 4.44 7.91
N LEU A 57 2.51 3.63 8.43
CA LEU A 57 2.63 2.17 8.45
C LEU A 57 2.64 1.55 7.04
N ILE A 58 1.84 2.07 6.10
CA ILE A 58 1.85 1.65 4.69
C ILE A 58 3.22 1.94 4.06
N LEU A 59 3.75 3.15 4.26
CA LEU A 59 5.07 3.53 3.74
C LEU A 59 6.16 2.61 4.28
N LYS A 60 6.17 2.37 5.60
CA LYS A 60 7.10 1.43 6.23
C LYS A 60 6.98 0.03 5.62
N CYS A 61 5.76 -0.50 5.53
CA CYS A 61 5.51 -1.82 4.94
C CYS A 61 5.99 -1.90 3.49
N THR A 62 5.79 -0.83 2.71
CA THR A 62 6.20 -0.76 1.31
C THR A 62 7.72 -0.78 1.18
N ILE A 63 8.43 0.00 1.99
CA ILE A 63 9.90 0.03 2.03
C ILE A 63 10.48 -1.34 2.42
N GLU A 64 9.93 -1.98 3.45
CA GLU A 64 10.39 -3.29 3.93
C GLU A 64 10.19 -4.42 2.91
N ASN A 65 9.15 -4.33 2.07
CA ASN A 65 8.84 -5.36 1.09
C ASN A 65 9.28 -5.00 -0.34
N ALA A 66 9.71 -3.76 -0.60
CA ALA A 66 10.13 -3.29 -1.93
C ALA A 66 11.15 -4.23 -2.60
N PRO A 67 12.23 -4.69 -1.92
CA PRO A 67 13.19 -5.61 -2.52
C PRO A 67 12.59 -6.97 -2.91
N LYS A 68 11.58 -7.45 -2.17
CA LYS A 68 10.93 -8.76 -2.43
C LYS A 68 10.10 -8.76 -3.70
N PHE A 69 9.61 -7.59 -4.10
CA PHE A 69 8.76 -7.39 -5.27
C PHE A 69 9.48 -6.65 -6.40
N GLY A 70 10.81 -6.56 -6.34
CA GLY A 70 11.64 -5.99 -7.42
C GLY A 70 11.61 -4.46 -7.55
N PHE A 71 11.11 -3.76 -6.54
CA PHE A 71 11.16 -2.29 -6.49
C PHE A 71 12.52 -1.83 -5.97
N LYS A 72 13.12 -0.85 -6.65
CA LYS A 72 14.33 -0.13 -6.21
C LYS A 72 13.89 1.12 -5.46
N LEU A 73 14.48 1.33 -4.28
CA LEU A 73 14.29 2.51 -3.44
C LEU A 73 15.41 3.53 -3.70
#